data_AF-A0A428BRH6-F1
#
_entry.id   AF-A0A428BRH6-F1
#
_cell.length_a   1.000
_cell.length_b   1.000
_cell.length_c   1.000
_cell.angle_alpha   90.00
_cell.angle_beta   90.00
_cell.angle_gamma   90.00
#
_symmetry.space_group_name_H-M   'P 1'
#
loop_
_entity.id
_entity.type
_entity.pdbx_description
1 polymer ?
#
loop_
_entity_poly.entity_id
_entity_poly.type
_entity_poly.pdbx_seq_one_letter_code
_entity_poly.pdbx_strand_id
1 'polypeptide(L)' 'MPTIDTTGHSYDEFLSAIERQGYYEIKNPRVYKPGTNEIEQVEGIFRINQWSK' A
#
# COMPACT_ATOMS: atom_id res chain seq x y z
N MET A 1 -2.90 14.50 0.28
CA MET A 1 -2.55 13.15 0.78
C MET A 1 -1.50 12.60 -0.16
N PRO A 2 -0.37 12.05 0.34
CA PRO A 2 0.64 11.46 -0.52
C PRO A 2 0.09 10.19 -1.20
N THR A 3 0.67 9.83 -2.36
CA THR A 3 0.26 8.65 -3.13
C THR A 3 1.27 7.53 -2.90
N ILE A 4 0.80 6.31 -2.60
CA ILE A 4 1.65 5.14 -2.44
C ILE A 4 1.95 4.53 -3.82
N ASP A 5 3.23 4.29 -4.11
CA ASP A 5 3.63 3.52 -5.28
C ASP A 5 3.38 2.03 -5.02
N THR A 6 2.49 1.45 -5.82
CA THR A 6 2.13 0.02 -5.76
C THR A 6 2.79 -0.79 -6.86
N THR A 7 3.72 -0.18 -7.62
CA THR A 7 4.50 -0.88 -8.65
C THR A 7 5.25 -2.06 -8.03
N GLY A 8 5.09 -3.24 -8.63
CA GLY A 8 5.70 -4.48 -8.13
C GLY A 8 4.88 -5.21 -7.07
N HIS A 9 3.71 -4.68 -6.67
CA HIS A 9 2.75 -5.40 -5.83
C HIS A 9 1.65 -6.03 -6.68
N SER A 10 1.38 -7.33 -6.47
CA SER A 10 0.36 -8.06 -7.23
C SER A 10 -1.05 -7.75 -6.74
N TYR A 11 -1.96 -7.53 -7.68
CA TYR A 11 -3.38 -7.37 -7.37
C TYR A 11 -4.00 -8.66 -6.81
N ASP A 12 -3.58 -9.82 -7.31
CA ASP A 12 -4.09 -11.11 -6.83
C ASP A 12 -3.59 -11.43 -5.41
N GLU A 13 -2.35 -11.06 -5.08
CA GLU A 13 -1.82 -11.17 -3.71
C GLU A 13 -2.58 -10.24 -2.76
N PHE A 14 -2.88 -9.02 -3.21
CA PHE A 14 -3.72 -8.09 -2.48
C PHE A 14 -5.09 -8.72 -2.18
N LEU A 15 -5.80 -9.22 -3.20
CA LEU A 15 -7.11 -9.86 -3.02
C LEU A 15 -7.05 -11.06 -2.07
N SER A 16 -6.05 -11.93 -2.26
CA SER A 16 -5.84 -13.11 -1.42
C SER A 16 -5.56 -12.74 0.05
N ALA A 17 -4.81 -11.67 0.30
CA ALA A 17 -4.54 -11.19 1.66
C ALA A 17 -5.79 -10.58 2.29
N ILE A 18 -6.56 -9.82 1.53
CA ILE A 18 -7.83 -9.26 1.99
C ILE A 18 -8.79 -10.38 2.39
N GLU A 19 -8.98 -11.41 1.56
CA GLU A 19 -9.84 -12.56 1.86
C GLU A 19 -9.35 -13.36 3.08
N ARG A 20 -8.04 -13.61 3.17
CA ARG A 20 -7.47 -14.47 4.21
C ARG A 20 -7.42 -13.83 5.59
N GLN A 21 -7.14 -12.54 5.69
CA GLN A 21 -6.86 -11.88 6.97
C GLN A 21 -7.49 -10.49 7.14
N GLY A 22 -8.24 -9.99 6.16
CA GLY A 22 -8.95 -8.70 6.22
C GLY A 22 -8.10 -7.47 5.95
N TYR A 23 -6.81 -7.65 5.62
CA TYR A 23 -5.90 -6.54 5.32
C TYR A 23 -4.71 -6.95 4.43
N TYR A 24 -4.14 -5.96 3.75
CA TYR A 24 -2.90 -6.04 3.00
C TYR A 24 -1.91 -4.99 3.51
N GLU A 25 -0.63 -5.36 3.62
CA GLU A 25 0.42 -4.50 4.19
C GLU A 25 1.59 -4.33 3.22
N ILE A 26 2.07 -3.10 3.11
CA ILE A 26 3.32 -2.74 2.44
C ILE A 26 4.25 -2.18 3.50
N LYS A 27 5.37 -2.87 3.75
CA LYS A 27 6.43 -2.39 4.65
C LYS A 27 7.35 -1.43 3.92
N ASN A 28 7.76 -0.38 4.62
CA ASN A 28 8.58 0.70 4.12
C ASN A 28 8.13 1.19 2.73
N PRO A 29 6.88 1.68 2.61
CA PRO A 29 6.29 1.97 1.32
C PRO A 29 7.08 3.04 0.57
N ARG A 30 7.05 2.95 -0.76
CA ARG A 30 7.49 4.02 -1.64
C ARG A 30 6.34 5.01 -1.82
N VAL A 31 6.62 6.29 -1.63
CA VAL A 31 5.62 7.36 -1.52
C VAL A 31 6.00 8.49 -2.48
N TYR A 32 5.03 8.95 -3.27
CA TYR A 32 5.17 10.14 -4.10
C TYR A 32 4.98 11.40 -3.24
N LYS A 33 5.94 12.32 -3.34
CA LYS A 33 5.82 13.64 -2.70
C LYS A 33 4.68 14.44 -3.35
N PRO A 34 3.74 15.00 -2.56
CA PRO A 34 2.60 15.73 -3.11
C PRO A 34 3.00 16.84 -4.08
N GLY A 35 2.36 16.89 -5.26
CA GLY A 35 2.61 17.91 -6.28
C GLY A 35 3.89 17.71 -7.11
N THR A 36 4.57 16.57 -6.97
CA THR A 36 5.79 16.23 -7.71
C THR A 36 5.73 14.79 -8.23
N ASN A 37 6.72 14.40 -9.06
CA ASN A 37 6.96 13.00 -9.44
C ASN A 37 8.11 12.37 -8.62
N GLU A 38 8.58 13.04 -7.58
CA GLU A 38 9.63 12.50 -6.71
C GLU A 38 9.06 11.38 -5.84
N ILE A 39 9.83 10.30 -5.71
CA ILE A 39 9.49 9.12 -4.92
C ILE A 39 10.53 8.91 -3.82
N GLU A 40 10.07 8.62 -2.61
CA GLU A 40 10.93 8.30 -1.47
C GLU A 40 10.42 7.07 -0.75
N GLN A 41 11.33 6.32 -0.12
CA GLN A 41 10.94 5.22 0.75
C GLN A 41 10.80 5.75 2.18
N VAL A 42 9.66 5.49 2.80
CA VAL A 42 9.35 5.97 4.16
C VAL A 42 9.36 4.77 5.11
N GLU A 43 10.05 4.86 6.23
CA GLU A 43 10.01 3.82 7.26
C GLU A 43 8.59 3.69 7.85
N GLY A 44 8.06 2.48 7.90
CA GLY A 44 6.73 2.21 8.46
C GLY A 44 5.93 1.13 7.73
N ILE A 45 4.63 1.10 7.96
CA ILE A 45 3.70 0.14 7.34
C ILE A 45 2.51 0.91 6.76
N PHE A 46 2.28 0.76 5.45
CA PHE A 46 1.03 1.16 4.83
C PHE A 46 0.08 -0.03 4.79
N ARG A 47 -1.13 0.14 5.32
CA ARG A 47 -2.12 -0.93 5.45
C ARG A 47 -3.42 -0.58 4.75
N ILE A 48 -3.86 -1.45 3.87
CA ILE A 48 -5.19 -1.41 3.26
C ILE A 48 -6.05 -2.41 4.01
N ASN A 49 -7.12 -1.93 4.65
CA ASN A 49 -8.02 -2.78 5.41
C ASN A 49 -9.35 -2.95 4.66
N GLN A 50 -9.93 -4.14 4.73
CA GLN A 50 -11.34 -4.35 4.39
C GLN A 50 -12.14 -4.41 5.69
N TRP A 51 -12.99 -3.42 5.91
CA TRP A 51 -13.84 -3.39 7.10
C TRP A 51 -15.19 -4.01 6.72
N SER A 52 -15.72 -4.89 7.57
CA SER A 52 -17.11 -5.34 7.42
C SER A 52 -18.02 -4.12 7.55
N LYS A 53 -19.11 -4.13 6.77
CA LYS A 53 -20.12 -3.08 6.81
C LYS A 53 -20.87 -3.05 8.12
#